data_AF-A0A1X7HCU9-F1
#
_entry.id   AF-A0A1X7HCU9-F1
#
_cell.length_a   1.000
_cell.length_b   1.000
_cell.length_c   1.000
_cell.angle_alpha   90.00
_cell.angle_beta   90.00
_cell.angle_gamma   90.00
#
_symmetry.space_group_name_H-M   'P 1'
#
loop_
_entity.id
_entity.type
_entity.pdbx_description
1 polymer ?
#
loop_
_entity_poly.entity_id
_entity_poly.type
_entity_poly.pdbx_seq_one_letter_code
_entity_poly.pdbx_strand_id
1 'polypeptide(L)' 'MTRDDALRAIISEAASARSALCENELVIRLDNILALARAALEGRESDEMPQSATGASATIGHRQS' A
#
# COMPACT_ATOMS: atom_id res chain seq x y z
N MET A 1 -7.68 -0.67 -0.46
CA MET A 1 -7.35 -1.68 0.57
C MET A 1 -6.52 -0.97 1.62
N THR A 2 -6.82 -1.10 2.92
CA THR A 2 -5.99 -0.46 3.95
C THR A 2 -4.74 -1.30 4.24
N ARG A 3 -3.72 -0.69 4.85
CA ARG A 3 -2.52 -1.42 5.31
C ARG A 3 -2.86 -2.59 6.24
N ASP A 4 -3.84 -2.40 7.11
CA ASP A 4 -4.31 -3.44 8.03
C ASP A 4 -4.98 -4.61 7.29
N ASP A 5 -5.77 -4.32 6.25
CA ASP A 5 -6.38 -5.36 5.43
C ASP A 5 -5.31 -6.16 4.66
N ALA A 6 -4.28 -5.49 4.14
CA ALA A 6 -3.18 -6.15 3.46
C ALA A 6 -2.38 -7.05 4.41
N LEU A 7 -2.08 -6.58 5.64
CA LEU A 7 -1.42 -7.38 6.66
C LEU A 7 -2.26 -8.59 7.08
N ARG A 8 -3.58 -8.42 7.26
CA ARG A 8 -4.48 -9.54 7.56
C ARG A 8 -4.48 -10.58 6.44
N ALA A 9 -4.51 -10.15 5.18
CA ALA A 9 -4.47 -11.05 4.03
C ALA A 9 -3.16 -11.87 3.99
N ILE A 10 -2.01 -11.21 4.20
CA ILE A 10 -0.70 -11.86 4.26
C ILE A 10 -0.64 -12.90 5.39
N ILE A 11 -1.10 -12.53 6.60
CA ILE A 11 -1.12 -13.44 7.76
C ILE A 11 -2.02 -14.66 7.49
N SER A 12 -3.19 -14.44 6.91
CA SER A 12 -4.12 -15.51 6.56
C SER A 12 -3.50 -16.50 5.58
N GLU A 13 -2.88 -16.00 4.52
CA GLU A 13 -2.26 -16.87 3.50
C GLU A 13 -1.06 -17.63 4.06
N ALA A 14 -0.27 -17.00 4.94
CA ALA A 14 0.82 -17.67 5.65
C ALA A 14 0.33 -18.80 6.57
N ALA A 15 -0.81 -18.61 7.24
CA ALA A 15 -1.43 -19.67 8.04
C ALA A 15 -1.92 -20.85 7.16
N SER A 16 -2.47 -20.55 5.98
CA SER A 16 -2.82 -21.57 4.99
C SER A 16 -1.58 -22.31 4.46
N ALA A 17 -0.49 -21.61 4.16
CA ALA A 17 0.78 -22.21 3.73
C ALA A 17 1.32 -23.22 4.75
N ARG A 18 1.26 -22.89 6.05
CA ARG A 18 1.65 -23.81 7.14
C ARG A 18 0.84 -25.10 7.20
N SER A 19 -0.36 -25.10 6.61
CA SER A 19 -1.27 -26.25 6.60
C SER A 19 -1.27 -26.99 5.26
N ALA A 20 -0.40 -26.59 4.31
CA ALA A 20 -0.32 -27.23 3.00
C ALA A 20 0.05 -28.70 3.11
N LEU A 21 -0.63 -29.55 2.34
CA LEU A 21 -0.47 -31.00 2.39
C LEU A 21 0.54 -31.52 1.35
N CYS A 22 0.94 -30.68 0.39
CA CYS A 22 1.91 -31.00 -0.64
C CYS A 22 2.81 -29.81 -0.99
N GLU A 23 3.97 -30.11 -1.57
CA GLU A 23 4.96 -29.10 -1.98
C GLU A 23 4.40 -28.13 -3.03
N ASN A 24 3.64 -28.63 -4.01
CA ASN A 24 3.01 -27.78 -5.03
C ASN A 24 2.05 -26.76 -4.42
N GLU A 25 1.24 -27.18 -3.44
CA GLU A 25 0.36 -26.27 -2.72
C GLU A 25 1.17 -25.25 -1.92
N LEU A 26 2.22 -25.68 -1.22
CA LEU A 26 3.09 -24.77 -0.47
C LEU A 26 3.70 -23.70 -1.38
N VAL A 27 4.23 -24.07 -2.55
CA VAL A 27 4.81 -23.13 -3.51
C VAL A 27 3.78 -22.10 -3.97
N ILE A 28 2.57 -22.53 -4.35
CA ILE A 28 1.48 -21.63 -4.76
C ILE A 28 1.16 -20.64 -3.62
N ARG A 29 1.06 -21.14 -2.38
CA ARG A 29 0.77 -20.30 -1.21
C ARG A 29 1.88 -19.29 -0.95
N LEU A 30 3.15 -19.67 -1.13
CA LEU A 30 4.28 -18.75 -0.99
C LEU A 30 4.26 -17.66 -2.07
N ASP A 31 3.96 -18.01 -3.32
CA ASP A 31 3.82 -17.04 -4.41
C ASP A 31 2.70 -16.03 -4.12
N ASN A 32 1.57 -16.50 -3.59
CA ASN A 32 0.47 -15.62 -3.16
C ASN A 32 0.88 -14.64 -2.06
N ILE A 33 1.64 -15.11 -1.05
CA ILE A 33 2.16 -14.26 0.02
C ILE A 33 3.07 -13.17 -0.56
N LEU A 34 3.95 -13.52 -1.49
CA LEU A 34 4.84 -12.57 -2.15
C LEU A 34 4.06 -11.55 -2.99
N ALA A 35 3.04 -11.98 -3.71
CA ALA A 35 2.17 -11.09 -4.49
C ALA A 35 1.43 -10.10 -3.58
N LEU A 36 0.82 -10.58 -2.49
CA LEU A 36 0.13 -9.73 -1.51
C LEU A 36 1.09 -8.73 -0.85
N ALA A 37 2.29 -9.16 -0.47
CA ALA A 37 3.30 -8.30 0.12
C ALA A 37 3.76 -7.19 -0.84
N ARG A 38 3.98 -7.51 -2.12
CA ARG A 38 4.34 -6.51 -3.14
C ARG A 38 3.23 -5.49 -3.35
N ALA A 39 1.99 -5.95 -3.52
CA ALA A 39 0.84 -5.06 -3.64
C ALA A 39 0.67 -4.14 -2.42
N ALA A 40 0.97 -4.64 -1.22
CA ALA A 40 0.93 -3.84 0.01
C ALA A 40 2.02 -2.75 0.05
N LEU A 41 3.20 -3.04 -0.50
CA LEU A 41 4.29 -2.06 -0.60
C LEU A 41 3.99 -0.99 -1.66
N GLU A 42 3.47 -1.38 -2.82
CA GLU A 42 3.09 -0.46 -3.90
C GLU A 42 1.92 0.45 -3.50
N GLY A 43 0.93 -0.10 -2.78
CA GLY A 43 -0.19 0.68 -2.24
C GLY A 43 0.22 1.74 -1.22
N ARG A 44 1.38 1.58 -0.56
CA ARG A 44 1.94 2.57 0.36
C ARG A 44 2.47 3.82 -0.37
N GLU A 45 3.05 3.64 -1.56
CA GLU A 45 3.64 4.74 -2.33
C GLU A 45 2.58 5.72 -2.86
N SER A 46 1.34 5.25 -3.04
CA SER A 46 0.22 6.09 -3.48
C SER A 46 -0.41 6.94 -2.37
N ASP A 47 -0.14 6.63 -1.09
CA ASP A 47 -0.69 7.33 0.08
C ASP A 47 0.30 8.41 0.62
N GLU A 48 1.56 8.39 0.17
CA GLU A 48 2.62 9.36 0.53
C GLU A 48 2.77 10.52 -0.49
N MET A 49 1.70 10.95 -1.18
CA MET A 49 1.70 12.26 -1.85
C MET A 49 1.17 13.34 -0.91
N PRO A 50 2.03 14.22 -0.35
CA PRO A 50 1.54 15.39 0.37
C PRO A 50 0.82 16.30 -0.62
N GLN A 51 -0.48 16.53 -0.39
CA GLN A 51 -1.23 17.62 -1.02
C GLN A 51 -0.53 18.94 -0.68
N SER A 52 0.36 19.40 -1.55
CA SER A 52 0.83 20.79 -1.56
C SER A 52 -0.32 21.66 -2.09
N ALA A 53 -1.34 21.84 -1.26
CA ALA A 53 -2.31 22.90 -1.40
C ALA A 53 -1.66 24.21 -0.90
N THR A 54 -0.80 24.80 -1.72
CA THR A 54 -0.33 26.18 -1.47
C THR A 54 -1.17 27.12 -2.31
N GLY A 55 -2.41 27.33 -1.86
CA GLY A 55 -3.24 28.47 -2.22
C GLY A 55 -3.18 29.50 -1.09
N ALA A 56 -2.91 30.75 -1.48
CA ALA A 56 -3.16 32.01 -0.77
C ALA A 56 -2.13 32.52 0.27
N SER A 57 -1.45 33.61 -0.13
CA SER A 57 -1.17 34.86 0.61
C SER A 57 0.27 35.32 0.27
N ALA A 58 0.56 36.47 -0.35
CA ALA A 58 0.06 37.81 -0.06
C ALA A 58 0.27 38.81 -1.22
N THR A 59 -0.72 39.70 -1.40
CA THR A 59 -0.60 41.15 -1.60
C THR A 59 0.58 41.72 -2.41
N ILE A 60 0.34 42.09 -3.67
CA ILE A 60 1.02 43.25 -4.28
C ILE A 60 -0.04 44.26 -4.70
N GLY A 61 -0.12 45.31 -3.89
CA GLY A 61 -1.03 46.43 -4.05
C GLY A 61 -0.71 47.26 -5.29
N HIS A 62 -1.78 47.49 -6.03
CA HIS A 62 -1.99 48.58 -6.97
C HIS A 62 -1.58 49.94 -6.38
N ARG A 63 -0.68 50.69 -7.04
CA ARG A 63 -0.65 52.16 -6.93
C ARG A 63 -0.24 52.80 -8.25
N GLN A 64 -1.23 53.39 -8.91
CA GLN A 64 -1.09 54.39 -9.95
C GLN A 64 -0.55 55.71 -9.36
N SER A 65 0.33 56.39 -10.07
CA SER A 65 0.39 57.86 -10.27
C SER A 65 1.42 58.17 -11.35
#